data_AF-A0A7C4BS80-F1
#
_entry.id   AF-A0A7C4BS80-F1
#
_cell.length_a   1.000
_cell.length_b   1.000
_cell.length_c   1.000
_cell.angle_alpha   90.00
_cell.angle_beta   90.00
_cell.angle_gamma   90.00
#
_symmetry.space_group_name_H-M   'P 1'
#
loop_
_entity.id
_entity.type
_entity.pdbx_description
1 polymer ?
#
loop_
_entity_poly.entity_id
_entity_poly.type
_entity_poly.pdbx_seq_one_letter_code
_entity_poly.pdbx_strand_id
1 'polypeptide(L)' 'MKVVAFIGHKGSGKTTFLCRLIPVLRARGYRVGTVKHVGPEVEPDTPGKDTYRHREAGAERVLLYS' A
#
# COMPACT_ATOMS: atom_id res chain seq x y z
N MET A 1 16.37 2.48 -8.18
CA MET A 1 15.00 2.23 -7.68
C MET A 1 14.37 3.59 -7.36
N LYS A 2 13.10 3.83 -7.71
CA LYS A 2 12.39 5.08 -7.36
C LYS A 2 11.48 4.84 -6.15
N VAL A 3 11.47 5.76 -5.18
CA VAL A 3 10.67 5.65 -3.95
C VAL A 3 9.94 6.97 -3.70
N VAL A 4 8.67 6.89 -3.30
CA VAL A 4 7.85 8.04 -2.91
C VAL A 4 7.15 7.70 -1.60
N ALA A 5 7.28 8.58 -0.60
CA ALA A 5 6.65 8.42 0.70
C ALA A 5 5.33 9.21 0.77
N PHE A 6 4.28 8.58 1.29
CA PHE A 6 2.99 9.22 1.56
C PHE A 6 2.79 9.32 3.06
N ILE A 7 2.94 10.52 3.62
CA ILE A 7 2.93 10.79 5.07
C ILE A 7 1.71 11.65 5.42
N GLY A 8 1.12 11.40 6.58
CA GLY A 8 0.00 12.18 7.08
C GLY A 8 -0.70 11.49 8.26
N HIS A 9 -1.60 12.20 8.92
CA HIS A 9 -2.34 11.72 10.08
C HIS A 9 -3.17 10.46 9.80
N LYS A 10 -3.45 9.65 10.83
CA LYS A 10 -4.38 8.51 10.72
C LYS A 10 -5.73 9.03 10.20
N GLY A 11 -6.32 8.32 9.23
CA GLY A 11 -7.59 8.74 8.62
C GLY A 11 -7.48 9.76 7.49
N SER A 12 -6.29 10.29 7.17
CA SER A 12 -6.10 11.30 6.11
C SER A 12 -6.31 10.81 4.67
N GLY A 13 -6.78 9.58 4.47
CA GLY A 13 -7.04 9.02 3.14
C GLY A 13 -5.84 8.39 2.40
N LYS A 14 -4.66 8.25 3.03
CA LYS A 14 -3.45 7.65 2.40
C LYS A 14 -3.72 6.29 1.75
N THR A 15 -4.31 5.35 2.50
CA THR A 15 -4.63 4.02 1.97
C THR A 15 -5.56 4.13 0.77
N THR A 16 -6.61 4.95 0.85
CA THR A 16 -7.56 5.15 -0.26
C THR A 16 -6.89 5.76 -1.48
N PHE A 17 -6.00 6.73 -1.30
CA PHE A 17 -5.22 7.31 -2.38
C PHE A 17 -4.32 6.27 -3.04
N LEU A 18 -3.56 5.50 -2.25
CA LEU A 18 -2.68 4.45 -2.77
C LEU A 18 -3.45 3.38 -3.53
N CYS A 19 -4.60 2.93 -3.02
CA CYS A 19 -5.45 1.95 -3.70
C CYS A 19 -5.96 2.44 -5.07
N ARG A 20 -6.09 3.76 -5.27
CA ARG A 20 -6.46 4.34 -6.57
C ARG A 20 -5.24 4.58 -7.46
N LEU A 21 -4.08 4.89 -6.88
CA LEU A 21 -2.85 5.17 -7.62
C LEU A 21 -2.20 3.90 -8.19
N ILE A 22 -2.16 2.81 -7.42
CA ILE A 22 -1.55 1.54 -7.83
C ILE A 22 -2.06 1.05 -9.21
N PRO A 23 -3.38 0.92 -9.46
CA PRO A 23 -3.86 0.45 -10.76
C PRO A 23 -3.50 1.41 -11.90
N VAL A 24 -3.49 2.73 -11.66
CA VAL A 24 -3.07 3.73 -12.67
C VAL A 24 -1.59 3.56 -13.03
N LEU A 25 -0.71 3.34 -12.05
CA LEU A 25 0.70 3.09 -12.30
C LEU A 25 0.93 1.77 -13.03
N ARG A 26 0.19 0.72 -12.67
CA ARG A 26 0.26 -0.57 -13.36
C ARG A 26 -0.20 -0.47 -14.81
N ALA A 27 -1.30 0.26 -15.08
CA ALA A 27 -1.78 0.51 -16.43
C ALA A 27 -0.75 1.24 -17.31
N ARG A 28 0.18 1.98 -16.70
CA ARG A 28 1.32 2.63 -17.38
C ARG A 28 2.55 1.73 -17.52
N GLY A 29 2.45 0.45 -17.19
CA GLY A 29 3.54 -0.53 -17.31
C GLY A 29 4.52 -0.58 -16.14
N TYR A 30 4.24 0.11 -15.02
CA TYR A 30 5.11 0.03 -13.84
C TYR A 30 4.81 -1.20 -12.98
N ARG A 31 5.88 -1.83 -12.49
CA ARG A 31 5.82 -2.78 -11.37
C ARG A 31 5.82 -2.00 -10.07
N VAL A 32 4.76 -2.16 -9.27
CA VAL A 32 4.53 -1.35 -8.06
C VAL A 32 4.50 -2.26 -6.85
N GLY A 33 5.40 -1.99 -5.90
CA GLY A 33 5.35 -2.54 -4.54
C GLY A 33 4.92 -1.47 -3.54
N THR A 34 4.41 -1.89 -2.39
CA THR A 34 4.12 -0.98 -1.28
C THR A 34 4.83 -1.42 -0.01
N VAL A 35 5.20 -0.46 0.82
CA VAL A 35 5.84 -0.68 2.12
C VAL A 35 5.02 0.06 3.16
N LYS A 36 4.63 -0.61 4.24
CA LYS A 36 3.79 -0.03 5.29
C LYS A 36 4.45 -0.18 6.67
N HIS A 37 4.53 0.93 7.39
CA HIS A 37 4.86 0.93 8.82
C HIS A 37 3.67 0.39 9.62
N VAL A 38 3.89 -0.63 10.43
CA VAL A 38 2.85 -1.32 11.20
C VAL A 38 3.25 -1.43 12.67
N GLY A 39 2.24 -1.49 13.53
CA GLY A 39 2.47 -1.81 14.94
C GLY A 39 2.87 -3.28 15.14
N PRO A 40 3.30 -3.64 16.36
CA PRO A 40 3.86 -4.96 16.69
C PRO A 40 2.90 -6.14 16.45
N GLU A 41 1.59 -5.93 16.52
CA GLU A 41 0.59 -6.97 16.30
C GLU A 41 -0.21 -6.68 15.02
N VAL A 42 0.41 -6.94 13.87
CA VAL A 42 -0.28 -6.88 12.58
C VAL A 42 -0.24 -8.23 11.91
N GLU A 43 -1.44 -8.72 11.60
CA GLU A 43 -1.62 -9.84 10.69
C GLU A 43 -1.58 -9.31 9.24
N PRO A 44 -0.66 -9.77 8.39
CA PRO A 44 -0.62 -9.39 6.99
C PRO A 44 -1.87 -9.86 6.25
N ASP A 45 -2.31 -9.08 5.26
CA ASP A 45 -3.37 -9.46 4.33
C ASP A 45 -4.73 -9.85 4.95
N THR A 46 -5.05 -9.40 6.16
CA THR A 46 -6.40 -9.52 6.72
C THR A 46 -7.40 -8.71 5.87
N PRO A 47 -8.53 -9.30 5.42
CA PRO A 47 -9.54 -8.61 4.62
C PRO A 47 -9.94 -7.25 5.22
N GLY A 48 -9.99 -6.23 4.37
CA GLY A 48 -10.35 -4.85 4.76
C GLY A 48 -9.21 -4.04 5.41
N LYS A 49 -8.07 -4.62 5.79
CA LYS A 49 -6.90 -3.89 6.27
C LYS A 49 -6.06 -3.32 5.12
N ASP A 50 -5.20 -2.35 5.43
CA ASP A 50 -4.45 -1.62 4.39
C ASP A 50 -3.56 -2.52 3.51
N THR A 51 -2.92 -3.53 4.11
CA THR A 51 -2.03 -4.47 3.39
C THR A 51 -2.80 -5.30 2.37
N TYR A 52 -3.94 -5.86 2.79
CA TYR A 52 -4.89 -6.54 1.92
C TYR A 52 -5.39 -5.60 0.81
N ARG A 53 -5.81 -4.38 1.16
CA ARG A 53 -6.31 -3.40 0.18
C ARG A 53 -5.27 -3.01 -0.87
N HIS A 54 -3.99 -2.90 -0.50
CA HIS A 54 -2.92 -2.62 -1.45
C HIS A 54 -2.68 -3.80 -2.40
N ARG A 55 -2.75 -5.04 -1.89
CA ARG A 55 -2.65 -6.27 -2.69
C ARG A 55 -3.81 -6.35 -3.70
N GLU A 56 -5.05 -6.11 -3.24
CA GLU A 56 -6.25 -6.08 -4.08
C GLU A 56 -6.21 -4.96 -5.13
N ALA A 57 -5.64 -3.80 -4.80
CA ALA A 57 -5.40 -2.72 -5.77
C ALA A 57 -4.35 -3.09 -6.82
N GLY A 58 -3.67 -4.22 -6.64
CA GLY A 58 -2.76 -4.81 -7.60
C GLY A 58 -1.28 -4.62 -7.27
N ALA A 59 -0.90 -4.22 -6.05
CA ALA A 59 0.51 -4.15 -5.69
C ALA A 59 1.16 -5.54 -5.83
N GLU A 60 2.29 -5.61 -6.53
CA GLU A 60 2.98 -6.88 -6.81
C GLU A 60 3.61 -7.46 -5.54
N ARG A 61 4.07 -6.59 -4.64
CA ARG A 61 4.61 -6.94 -3.32
C ARG A 61 4.10 -5.96 -2.29
N VAL A 62 3.68 -6.47 -1.13
CA VAL A 62 3.32 -5.68 0.04
C VAL A 62 4.27 -6.07 1.16
N LEU A 63 5.11 -5.12 1.57
CA LEU A 63 6.07 -5.28 2.64
C LEU A 63 5.60 -4.54 3.88
N LEU A 64 5.87 -5.13 5.03
CA LEU A 64 5.56 -4.58 6.33
C LEU A 64 6.88 -4.36 7.08
N TYR A 65 6.96 -3.26 7.82
CA TYR A 65 8.08 -2.98 8.72
C TYR A 65 7.57 -2.31 9.99
N SER A 66 8.36 -2.43 11.06
CA SER A 66 8.12 -1.84 12.38
C SER A 66 9.24 -0.87 12.73
#